data_AF-A0A382SP45-F1
#
_entry.id   AF-A0A382SP45-F1
#
_cell.length_a   1.000
_cell.length_b   1.000
_cell.length_c   1.000
_cell.angle_alpha   90.00
_cell.angle_beta   90.00
_cell.angle_gamma   90.00
#
_symmetry.space_group_name_H-M   'P 1'
#
loop_
_entity.id
_entity.type
_entity.pdbx_description
1 polymer ?
#
loop_
_entity_poly.entity_id
_entity_poly.type
_entity_poly.pdbx_seq_one_letter_code
_entity_poly.pdbx_strand_id
1 'polypeptide(L)'
;MIYEGIVMRKHYISGIIIFVLGTTFSTNVFAEGDMGRGEAKYKVCAACHGENGEGKKYTNAPRIAGQQSWYLARQLKNFKNGVRGTHINDITGMQMRPMAMTLLTDQDIDDVLVYVGSLNGRGKHSGVKGNIEKGESAYAVCVTCHGANGQGIEALNAPKIAGLP
;
A
#
# COMPACT_ATOMS: atom_id res chain seq x y z
N MET A 1 9.20 83.11 27.01
CA MET A 1 9.93 81.83 26.82
C MET A 1 8.88 80.71 26.84
N ILE A 2 8.31 80.29 25.69
CA ILE A 2 8.55 79.00 24.97
C ILE A 2 8.62 77.78 25.93
N TYR A 3 7.87 76.66 25.83
CA TYR A 3 7.06 76.00 24.79
C TYR A 3 5.96 75.10 25.42
N GLU A 4 4.88 74.91 24.66
CA GLU A 4 3.84 73.87 24.77
C GLU A 4 4.37 72.43 24.56
N GLY A 5 3.68 71.45 25.18
CA GLY A 5 3.46 70.12 24.57
C GLY A 5 4.33 68.94 25.03
N ILE A 6 3.66 67.88 25.50
CA ILE A 6 3.58 66.54 24.89
C ILE A 6 3.13 65.53 25.97
N VAL A 7 1.82 65.28 25.99
CA VAL A 7 1.23 64.05 26.54
C VAL A 7 1.29 63.03 25.41
N MET A 8 2.13 61.99 25.48
CA MET A 8 1.99 60.82 24.60
C MET A 8 2.39 59.51 25.29
N ARG A 9 1.38 58.64 25.39
CA ARG A 9 1.46 57.18 25.24
C ARG A 9 2.07 56.36 26.41
N LYS A 10 1.24 56.15 27.43
CA LYS A 10 0.90 54.79 27.91
C LYS A 10 0.57 53.89 26.68
N HIS A 11 0.83 52.59 26.77
CA HIS A 11 0.34 51.50 25.89
C HIS A 11 1.31 50.75 24.95
N TYR A 12 2.63 50.98 24.92
CA TYR A 12 3.54 50.19 24.04
C TYR A 12 4.13 48.91 24.66
N ILE A 13 4.01 48.71 25.98
CA ILE A 13 4.79 47.66 26.66
C ILE A 13 3.99 46.35 26.82
N SER A 14 2.68 46.33 26.53
CA SER A 14 1.83 45.13 26.68
C SER A 14 1.81 44.18 25.47
N GLY A 15 2.45 44.51 24.34
CA GLY A 15 2.26 43.78 23.08
C GLY A 15 3.18 42.59 22.83
N ILE A 16 4.26 42.41 23.60
CA ILE A 16 5.35 41.48 23.23
C ILE A 16 5.24 40.08 23.89
N ILE A 17 4.35 39.90 24.88
CA ILE A 17 4.23 38.62 25.61
C ILE A 17 3.27 37.62 24.93
N ILE A 18 2.44 38.05 23.97
CA ILE A 18 1.42 37.20 23.30
C ILE A 18 1.85 36.78 21.88
N PHE A 19 3.13 36.51 21.64
CA PHE A 19 3.59 36.00 20.33
C PHE A 19 4.49 34.77 20.40
N VAL A 20 4.61 34.12 21.56
CA VAL A 20 5.50 32.93 21.73
C VAL A 20 4.72 31.62 21.94
N LEU A 21 3.40 31.66 22.16
CA LEU A 21 2.55 30.48 22.38
C LEU A 21 1.91 29.91 21.09
N GLY A 22 2.60 30.05 19.96
CA GLY A 22 2.11 29.65 18.63
C GLY A 22 2.86 28.49 17.98
N THR A 23 3.64 27.70 18.72
CA THR A 23 4.24 26.49 18.16
C THR A 23 3.17 25.40 18.06
N THR A 24 2.41 25.42 16.97
CA THR A 24 1.58 24.30 16.57
C THR A 24 2.46 23.07 16.43
N PHE A 25 2.26 22.08 17.31
CA PHE A 25 2.77 20.73 17.12
C PHE A 25 2.11 20.17 15.86
N SER A 26 2.78 20.34 14.71
CA SER A 26 2.45 19.59 13.50
C SER A 26 2.92 18.15 13.72
N THR A 27 2.08 17.36 14.38
CA THR A 27 2.24 15.91 14.31
C THR A 27 1.97 15.53 12.86
N ASN A 28 3.03 15.25 12.11
CA ASN A 28 2.92 14.48 10.88
C ASN A 28 2.45 13.08 11.28
N VAL A 29 1.13 12.94 11.47
CA VAL A 29 0.48 11.65 11.52
C VAL A 29 0.51 11.16 10.09
N PHE A 30 1.51 10.34 9.75
CA PHE A 30 1.32 9.37 8.68
C PHE A 30 0.08 8.58 9.10
N ALA A 31 -1.05 8.85 8.46
CA ALA A 31 -2.30 8.20 8.83
C ALA A 31 -2.17 6.72 8.46
N GLU A 32 -1.94 5.89 9.49
CA GLU A 32 -2.03 4.42 9.40
C GLU A 32 -3.33 4.05 8.66
N GLY A 33 -3.27 3.00 7.83
CA GLY A 33 -4.43 2.59 7.04
C GLY A 33 -5.66 2.26 7.91
N ASP A 34 -6.84 2.63 7.42
CA ASP A 34 -8.12 2.43 8.11
C ASP A 34 -8.83 1.16 7.61
N MET A 35 -9.07 0.22 8.52
CA MET A 35 -9.73 -1.06 8.23
C MET A 35 -11.13 -0.89 7.61
N GLY A 36 -11.95 0.03 8.11
CA GLY A 36 -13.34 0.19 7.65
C GLY A 36 -13.41 0.84 6.27
N ARG A 37 -12.55 1.84 6.01
CA ARG A 37 -12.38 2.41 4.66
C ARG A 37 -11.79 1.37 3.70
N GLY A 38 -10.85 0.56 4.18
CA GLY A 38 -10.24 -0.52 3.44
C GLY A 38 -11.25 -1.58 2.98
N GLU A 39 -12.11 -2.03 3.90
CA GLU A 39 -13.20 -2.98 3.61
C GLU A 39 -14.15 -2.42 2.54
N ALA A 40 -14.57 -1.16 2.69
CA ALA A 40 -15.47 -0.52 1.73
C ALA A 40 -14.86 -0.46 0.32
N LYS A 41 -13.56 -0.14 0.21
CA LYS A 41 -12.83 -0.11 -1.07
C LYS A 41 -12.62 -1.50 -1.64
N TYR A 42 -12.40 -2.51 -0.80
CA TYR A 42 -12.14 -3.88 -1.25
C TYR A 42 -13.32 -4.54 -1.97
N LYS A 43 -14.56 -4.07 -1.74
CA LYS A 43 -15.77 -4.64 -2.35
C LYS A 43 -15.67 -4.82 -3.88
N VAL A 44 -15.07 -3.86 -4.59
CA VAL A 44 -14.87 -3.99 -6.05
C VAL A 44 -13.75 -4.98 -6.39
N CYS A 45 -12.73 -5.07 -5.54
CA CYS A 45 -11.60 -5.98 -5.71
C CYS A 45 -12.03 -7.45 -5.56
N ALA A 46 -12.94 -7.73 -4.63
CA ALA A 46 -13.44 -9.08 -4.31
C ALA A 46 -14.07 -9.79 -5.52
N ALA A 47 -14.66 -9.04 -6.45
CA ALA A 47 -15.25 -9.58 -7.68
C ALA A 47 -14.25 -10.43 -8.50
N CYS A 48 -12.97 -10.04 -8.48
CA CYS A 48 -11.89 -10.75 -9.16
C CYS A 48 -10.97 -11.49 -8.18
N HIS A 49 -10.60 -10.86 -7.06
CA HIS A 49 -9.64 -11.42 -6.12
C HIS A 49 -10.26 -12.35 -5.06
N GLY A 50 -11.59 -12.47 -5.01
CA GLY A 50 -12.29 -13.28 -4.01
C GLY A 50 -12.55 -12.54 -2.70
N GLU A 51 -13.56 -12.97 -1.96
CA GLU A 51 -13.95 -12.35 -0.69
C GLU A 51 -12.83 -12.44 0.35
N ASN A 52 -12.05 -13.52 0.31
CA ASN A 52 -10.92 -13.74 1.19
C ASN A 52 -9.58 -13.51 0.48
N GLY A 53 -9.56 -12.86 -0.67
CA GLY A 53 -8.32 -12.58 -1.43
C GLY A 53 -7.66 -13.85 -1.99
N GLU A 54 -8.42 -14.93 -2.16
CA GLU A 54 -7.97 -16.25 -2.62
C GLU A 54 -7.61 -16.31 -4.12
N GLY A 55 -8.02 -15.31 -4.90
CA GLY A 55 -7.87 -15.27 -6.35
C GLY A 55 -8.93 -16.11 -7.08
N LYS A 56 -9.11 -15.86 -8.38
CA LYS A 56 -10.11 -16.56 -9.21
C LYS A 56 -9.50 -16.93 -10.55
N LYS A 57 -9.54 -18.23 -10.87
CA LYS A 57 -8.96 -18.77 -12.11
C LYS A 57 -9.64 -18.22 -13.37
N TYR A 58 -10.96 -18.02 -13.35
CA TYR A 58 -11.71 -17.58 -14.55
C TYR A 58 -11.37 -16.15 -14.98
N THR A 59 -10.98 -15.27 -14.04
CA THR A 59 -10.48 -13.92 -14.32
C THR A 59 -8.96 -13.84 -14.42
N ASN A 60 -8.25 -14.95 -14.22
CA ASN A 60 -6.80 -14.96 -14.00
C ASN A 60 -6.34 -13.99 -12.90
N ALA A 61 -7.21 -13.67 -11.95
CA ALA A 61 -6.90 -12.77 -10.87
C ALA A 61 -6.09 -13.52 -9.81
N PRO A 62 -4.87 -13.05 -9.49
CA PRO A 62 -4.01 -13.75 -8.55
C PRO A 62 -4.55 -13.66 -7.12
N ARG A 63 -4.11 -14.61 -6.31
CA ARG A 63 -4.25 -14.57 -4.85
C ARG A 63 -3.46 -13.37 -4.29
N ILE A 64 -4.10 -12.58 -3.43
CA ILE A 64 -3.50 -11.41 -2.77
C ILE A 64 -3.41 -11.58 -1.25
N ALA A 65 -4.24 -12.46 -0.66
CA ALA A 65 -4.18 -12.74 0.77
C ALA A 65 -2.82 -13.32 1.20
N GLY A 66 -2.26 -12.79 2.28
CA GLY A 66 -0.97 -13.24 2.83
C GLY A 66 0.26 -12.93 1.96
N GLN A 67 0.11 -12.03 0.97
CA GLN A 67 1.21 -11.34 0.31
C GLN A 67 1.62 -10.12 1.13
N GLN A 68 2.86 -9.65 0.95
CA GLN A 68 3.43 -8.54 1.70
C GLN A 68 2.83 -7.19 1.25
N SER A 69 2.46 -6.34 2.21
CA SER A 69 1.82 -5.04 1.98
C SER A 69 2.69 -4.13 1.10
N TRP A 70 4.00 -4.04 1.36
CA TRP A 70 4.94 -3.25 0.56
C TRP A 70 4.91 -3.65 -0.93
N TYR A 71 4.80 -4.95 -1.22
CA TYR A 71 4.79 -5.45 -2.58
C TYR A 71 3.47 -5.09 -3.27
N LEU A 72 2.35 -5.29 -2.58
CA LEU A 72 1.03 -4.95 -3.10
C LEU A 72 0.88 -3.44 -3.33
N ALA A 73 1.35 -2.60 -2.40
CA ALA A 73 1.43 -1.15 -2.55
C ALA A 73 2.19 -0.77 -3.83
N ARG A 74 3.38 -1.35 -4.01
CA ARG A 74 4.19 -1.14 -5.21
C ARG A 74 3.46 -1.58 -6.48
N GLN A 75 2.76 -2.72 -6.46
CA GLN A 75 2.01 -3.18 -7.64
C GLN A 75 0.83 -2.26 -7.97
N LEU A 76 0.06 -1.81 -6.98
CA LEU A 76 -1.01 -0.84 -7.17
C LEU A 76 -0.48 0.48 -7.75
N LYS A 77 0.62 1.01 -7.21
CA LYS A 77 1.30 2.20 -7.73
C LYS A 77 1.80 1.99 -9.17
N ASN A 78 2.37 0.82 -9.48
CA ASN A 78 2.79 0.47 -10.84
C ASN A 78 1.63 0.43 -11.83
N PHE A 79 0.48 -0.11 -11.44
CA PHE A 79 -0.72 -0.08 -12.27
C PHE A 79 -1.25 1.34 -12.46
N LYS A 80 -1.28 2.17 -11.42
CA LYS A 80 -1.68 3.59 -11.52
C LYS A 80 -0.77 4.37 -12.48
N ASN A 81 0.55 4.19 -12.33
CA ASN A 81 1.56 4.90 -13.11
C ASN A 81 1.79 4.32 -14.51
N GLY A 82 1.13 3.22 -14.86
CA GLY A 82 1.20 2.63 -16.19
C GLY A 82 2.47 1.83 -16.47
N VAL A 83 3.24 1.53 -15.43
CA VAL A 83 4.35 0.56 -15.47
C VAL A 83 3.81 -0.86 -15.73
N ARG A 84 2.58 -1.13 -15.27
CA ARG A 84 1.83 -2.37 -15.55
C ARG A 84 0.46 -2.03 -16.16
N GLY A 85 -0.10 -2.95 -16.94
CA GLY A 85 -1.45 -2.84 -17.49
C GLY A 85 -1.61 -1.85 -18.64
N THR A 86 -0.53 -1.50 -19.33
CA THR A 86 -0.52 -0.60 -20.50
C THR A 86 0.00 -1.28 -21.77
N HIS A 87 0.78 -2.35 -21.61
CA HIS A 87 1.35 -3.08 -22.75
C HIS A 87 0.27 -3.97 -23.40
N ILE A 88 0.26 -4.04 -24.74
CA ILE A 88 -0.76 -4.77 -25.51
C ILE A 88 -0.82 -6.27 -25.19
N ASN A 89 0.30 -6.85 -24.75
CA ASN A 89 0.37 -8.26 -24.34
C ASN A 89 0.03 -8.49 -22.85
N ASP A 90 -0.19 -7.43 -22.05
CA ASP A 90 -0.55 -7.53 -20.64
C ASP A 90 -2.07 -7.53 -20.46
N ILE A 91 -2.77 -8.46 -21.12
CA ILE A 91 -4.24 -8.48 -21.20
C ILE A 91 -4.89 -8.50 -19.81
N THR A 92 -4.34 -9.29 -18.88
CA THR A 92 -4.86 -9.38 -17.51
C THR A 92 -4.46 -8.18 -16.67
N GLY A 93 -3.26 -7.61 -16.86
CA GLY A 93 -2.86 -6.38 -16.19
C GLY A 93 -3.66 -5.16 -16.66
N MET A 94 -4.07 -5.11 -17.93
CA MET A 94 -4.95 -4.06 -18.46
C MET A 94 -6.29 -4.01 -17.73
N GLN A 95 -6.79 -5.15 -17.25
CA GLN A 95 -8.01 -5.20 -16.42
C GLN A 95 -7.78 -4.61 -15.03
N MET A 96 -6.59 -4.79 -14.44
CA MET A 96 -6.27 -4.27 -13.11
C MET A 96 -5.97 -2.77 -13.08
N ARG A 97 -5.49 -2.19 -14.18
CA ARG A 97 -5.18 -0.76 -14.26
C ARG A 97 -6.36 0.14 -13.86
N PRO A 98 -7.56 0.06 -14.47
CA PRO A 98 -8.69 0.90 -14.07
C PRO A 98 -9.12 0.65 -12.62
N MET A 99 -8.99 -0.58 -12.11
CA MET A 99 -9.28 -0.89 -10.71
C MET A 99 -8.32 -0.16 -9.76
N ALA A 100 -7.01 -0.17 -10.06
CA ALA A 100 -6.03 0.57 -9.27
C ALA A 100 -6.27 2.09 -9.31
N MET A 101 -6.82 2.63 -10.40
CA MET A 101 -7.17 4.04 -10.53
C MET A 101 -8.39 4.47 -9.70
N THR A 102 -9.19 3.53 -9.19
CA THR A 102 -10.29 3.84 -8.25
C THR A 102 -9.80 4.24 -6.86
N LEU A 103 -8.56 3.88 -6.52
CA LEU A 103 -7.87 4.33 -5.32
C LEU A 103 -7.27 5.70 -5.65
N LEU A 104 -7.94 6.78 -5.25
CA LEU A 104 -7.63 8.14 -5.69
C LEU A 104 -6.37 8.68 -5.00
N THR A 105 -6.18 8.33 -3.73
CA THR A 105 -5.08 8.81 -2.89
C THR A 105 -4.12 7.68 -2.51
N ASP A 106 -2.95 8.03 -1.99
CA ASP A 106 -2.06 7.04 -1.37
C ASP A 106 -2.68 6.45 -0.09
N GLN A 107 -3.46 7.24 0.65
CA GLN A 107 -4.24 6.75 1.78
C GLN A 107 -5.22 5.64 1.39
N ASP A 108 -5.85 5.74 0.21
CA ASP A 108 -6.75 4.70 -0.27
C ASP A 108 -6.03 3.36 -0.49
N ILE A 109 -4.75 3.41 -0.89
CA ILE A 109 -3.88 2.24 -1.02
C ILE A 109 -3.60 1.68 0.37
N ASP A 110 -3.19 2.52 1.33
CA ASP A 110 -2.87 2.06 2.67
C ASP A 110 -4.09 1.44 3.38
N ASP A 111 -5.26 2.08 3.26
CA ASP A 111 -6.54 1.58 3.79
C ASP A 111 -6.89 0.19 3.22
N VAL A 112 -6.87 0.02 1.89
CA VAL A 112 -7.22 -1.28 1.29
C VAL A 112 -6.19 -2.36 1.62
N LEU A 113 -4.91 -2.01 1.76
CA LEU A 113 -3.86 -2.97 2.11
C LEU A 113 -3.97 -3.46 3.55
N VAL A 114 -4.34 -2.58 4.48
CA VAL A 114 -4.64 -2.96 5.86
C VAL A 114 -5.79 -3.99 5.89
N TYR A 115 -6.87 -3.76 5.13
CA TYR A 115 -7.94 -4.75 5.00
C TYR A 115 -7.47 -6.05 4.33
N VAL A 116 -6.75 -5.98 3.21
CA VAL A 116 -6.22 -7.17 2.50
C VAL A 116 -5.30 -8.00 3.40
N GLY A 117 -4.53 -7.36 4.27
CA GLY A 117 -3.67 -8.02 5.25
C GLY A 117 -4.43 -8.90 6.25
N SER A 118 -5.71 -8.60 6.51
CA SER A 118 -6.59 -9.38 7.38
C SER A 118 -7.17 -10.64 6.70
N LEU A 119 -7.12 -10.72 5.37
CA LEU A 119 -7.77 -11.77 4.61
C LEU A 119 -7.06 -13.13 4.74
N ASN A 120 -7.85 -14.21 4.76
CA ASN A 120 -7.39 -15.56 5.06
C ASN A 120 -7.47 -16.56 3.89
N GLY A 121 -7.60 -16.09 2.65
CA GLY A 121 -7.69 -16.93 1.43
C GLY A 121 -6.41 -17.64 1.02
N ARG A 122 -5.58 -18.08 1.97
CA ARG A 122 -4.38 -18.88 1.70
C ARG A 122 -4.82 -20.31 1.35
N GLY A 123 -4.55 -20.74 0.13
CA GLY A 123 -4.76 -22.12 -0.32
C GLY A 123 -3.45 -22.88 -0.46
N LYS A 124 -3.50 -24.22 -0.36
CA LYS A 124 -2.43 -25.06 -0.89
C LYS A 124 -2.47 -24.97 -2.41
N HIS A 125 -1.30 -24.96 -3.04
CA HIS A 125 -1.21 -25.09 -4.49
C HIS A 125 -1.93 -26.39 -4.90
N SER A 126 -3.04 -26.27 -5.62
CA SER A 126 -3.84 -27.39 -6.08
C SER A 126 -3.93 -27.32 -7.60
N GLY A 127 -3.45 -28.36 -8.29
CA GLY A 127 -3.71 -28.54 -9.72
C GLY A 127 -2.49 -28.59 -10.64
N VAL A 128 -1.26 -28.35 -10.18
CA VAL A 128 -0.06 -28.70 -10.95
C VAL A 128 0.43 -30.08 -10.51
N LYS A 129 0.55 -30.99 -11.49
CA LYS A 129 1.29 -32.23 -11.31
C LYS A 129 2.78 -31.89 -11.40
N GLY A 130 3.49 -31.99 -10.28
CA GLY A 130 4.92 -31.70 -10.20
C GLY A 130 5.63 -32.66 -9.26
N ASN A 131 6.94 -32.79 -9.41
CA ASN A 131 7.79 -33.52 -8.48
C ASN A 131 8.36 -32.51 -7.46
N ILE A 132 8.02 -32.70 -6.18
CA ILE A 132 8.41 -31.79 -5.08
C ILE A 132 9.93 -31.70 -4.96
N GLU A 133 10.63 -32.83 -4.96
CA GLU A 133 12.09 -32.89 -4.79
C GLU A 133 12.83 -32.21 -5.96
N LYS A 134 12.36 -32.39 -7.19
CA LYS A 134 12.88 -31.67 -8.35
C LYS A 134 12.56 -30.17 -8.28
N GLY A 135 11.38 -29.81 -7.77
CA GLY A 135 10.99 -28.41 -7.55
C GLY A 135 11.88 -27.73 -6.52
N GLU A 136 12.16 -28.40 -5.40
CA GLU A 136 13.08 -27.94 -4.37
C GLU A 136 14.50 -27.77 -4.91
N SER A 137 15.00 -28.76 -5.67
CA SER A 137 16.31 -28.67 -6.33
C SER A 137 16.37 -27.48 -7.30
N ALA A 138 15.32 -27.27 -8.09
CA ALA A 138 15.22 -26.13 -9.00
C ALA A 138 15.10 -24.79 -8.25
N TYR A 139 14.51 -24.79 -7.06
CA TYR A 139 14.36 -23.60 -6.24
C TYR A 139 15.68 -23.05 -5.70
N ALA A 140 16.75 -23.86 -5.65
CA ALA A 140 18.05 -23.46 -5.13
C ALA A 140 18.58 -22.15 -5.73
N VAL A 141 18.34 -21.89 -7.03
CA VAL A 141 18.77 -20.65 -7.69
C VAL A 141 17.93 -19.43 -7.29
N CYS A 142 16.72 -19.64 -6.80
CA CYS A 142 15.77 -18.60 -6.41
C CYS A 142 16.02 -18.08 -4.98
N VAL A 143 16.65 -18.90 -4.12
CA VAL A 143 16.87 -18.63 -2.69
C VAL A 143 17.56 -17.29 -2.44
N THR A 144 18.55 -16.94 -3.25
CA THR A 144 19.31 -15.69 -3.11
C THR A 144 18.42 -14.45 -3.16
N CYS A 145 17.34 -14.49 -3.95
CA CYS A 145 16.43 -13.36 -4.10
C CYS A 145 15.17 -13.51 -3.24
N HIS A 146 14.59 -14.71 -3.18
CA HIS A 146 13.29 -14.92 -2.55
C HIS A 146 13.36 -15.53 -1.13
N GLY A 147 14.57 -15.79 -0.63
CA GLY A 147 14.82 -16.41 0.67
C GLY A 147 14.69 -17.93 0.65
N ALA A 148 15.26 -18.60 1.65
CA ALA A 148 15.31 -20.05 1.73
C ALA A 148 13.94 -20.74 1.65
N ASN A 149 12.90 -20.09 2.16
CA ASN A 149 11.54 -20.61 2.22
C ASN A 149 10.59 -19.84 1.28
N GLY A 150 11.10 -19.04 0.34
CA GLY A 150 10.27 -18.20 -0.54
C GLY A 150 9.50 -17.09 0.17
N GLN A 151 9.95 -16.68 1.35
CA GLN A 151 9.34 -15.62 2.16
C GLN A 151 9.48 -14.21 1.55
N GLY A 152 10.33 -14.04 0.55
CA GLY A 152 10.67 -12.74 -0.05
C GLY A 152 11.75 -11.99 0.73
N ILE A 153 12.42 -11.06 0.05
CA ILE A 153 13.41 -10.15 0.63
C ILE A 153 13.08 -8.75 0.11
N GLU A 154 12.50 -7.91 0.98
CA GLU A 154 12.06 -6.55 0.61
C GLU A 154 13.21 -5.67 0.14
N ALA A 155 14.38 -5.77 0.79
CA ALA A 155 15.59 -5.04 0.39
C ALA A 155 16.03 -5.35 -1.05
N LEU A 156 15.68 -6.53 -1.57
CA LEU A 156 15.95 -6.94 -2.95
C LEU A 156 14.76 -6.74 -3.88
N ASN A 157 13.70 -6.08 -3.40
CA ASN A 157 12.47 -5.87 -4.15
C ASN A 157 11.80 -7.19 -4.60
N ALA A 158 12.15 -8.30 -3.94
CA ALA A 158 11.76 -9.67 -4.27
C ALA A 158 10.61 -10.12 -3.35
N PRO A 159 9.39 -10.32 -3.89
CA PRO A 159 8.24 -10.66 -3.07
C PRO A 159 8.29 -12.09 -2.56
N LYS A 160 7.45 -12.36 -1.56
CA LYS A 160 7.07 -13.71 -1.18
C LYS A 160 6.47 -14.47 -2.36
N ILE A 161 7.02 -15.65 -2.62
CA ILE A 161 6.53 -16.61 -3.63
C ILE A 161 6.01 -17.91 -3.00
N ALA A 162 6.29 -18.12 -1.71
CA ALA A 162 5.76 -19.24 -0.96
C ALA A 162 4.23 -19.25 -0.93
N GLY A 163 3.65 -20.38 -1.32
CA GLY A 163 2.20 -20.59 -1.35
C GLY A 163 1.46 -19.81 -2.44
N LEU A 164 2.15 -19.18 -3.39
CA LEU A 164 1.49 -18.74 -4.62
C LEU A 164 1.01 -19.98 -5.42
N PRO A 165 -0.16 -19.91 -6.05
CA PRO A 165 -0.64 -20.96 -6.95
C PRO A 165 0.19 -21.02 -8.23
#